data_AF-A0A2S5CG39-F1
#
_entry.id   AF-A0A2S5CG39-F1
#
_cell.length_a   1.000
_cell.length_b   1.000
_cell.length_c   1.000
_cell.angle_alpha   90.00
_cell.angle_beta   90.00
_cell.angle_gamma   90.00
#
_symmetry.space_group_name_H-M   'P 1'
#
loop_
_entity.id
_entity.type
_entity.pdbx_description
1 polymer ?
#
loop_
_entity_poly.entity_id
_entity_poly.type
_entity_poly.pdbx_seq_one_letter_code
_entity_poly.pdbx_strand_id
1 'polypeptide(L)'
;MAKQGKCSNFGNCSKADQGQIINHVAGQSFECPECGFHLIEINQGNGKKWLIIGVLVVLLGAGALAAFLITPASDPAPAPVQAALPPPSPIGNCTLLPVRKTAAPNWYAAIEIGGRGIKPLALKFNSQLEPEDAYPLDTQNVNATDQNNLPEVVDAVCQDINTFHEQYGDLPIYLIASSAFNGDEKKPQREEMQNVLVEKFHLPFEAVDVKCETHYTLESILAPPISLKHTVQSNQLTELLPQKRRCQAALLDIGSGNIKGGYYTHCDKDKLPEKAVSCSSQTAYALNEPNQYHYYEIPHLGTTEFAKQAKETATDKAIPFTEAIGQVRRNLDDKLSRQIDIHPYLTNNKDDKRLYLVGGAVWAMNTLLCLDCPQYDDRSKTDNQNRYTTLKLSDIAEFHRAVNTPNNALCDIENNPYLALDLDTKKTSPLSGERKRAQQEAITKVCNIFKPDTDLVAAAEILQATVNGMHIDGQRPLFFMQDNLYTWSRQYLIEKVTQGKP
;
A
#
# COMPACT_ATOMS: atom_id res chain seq x y z
N MET A 1 -40.78 1.30 -14.13
CA MET A 1 -39.85 2.30 -14.72
C MET A 1 -38.48 1.64 -14.83
N ALA A 2 -37.70 1.93 -15.87
CA ALA A 2 -36.33 1.43 -15.96
C ALA A 2 -35.51 2.06 -14.84
N LYS A 3 -34.89 1.24 -13.99
CA LYS A 3 -33.98 1.74 -12.95
C LYS A 3 -32.66 2.11 -13.62
N GLN A 4 -32.02 3.17 -13.13
CA GLN A 4 -30.67 3.54 -13.55
C GLN A 4 -29.72 3.32 -12.39
N GLY A 5 -28.56 2.72 -12.67
CA GLY A 5 -27.55 2.51 -11.64
C GLY A 5 -26.13 2.70 -12.16
N LYS A 6 -25.19 2.91 -11.23
CA LYS A 6 -23.75 2.85 -11.51
C LYS A 6 -23.17 1.62 -10.87
N CYS A 7 -22.19 1.01 -11.53
CA CYS A 7 -21.40 -0.05 -10.92
C CYS A 7 -20.34 0.59 -10.01
N SER A 8 -20.22 0.11 -8.78
CA SER A 8 -19.21 0.53 -7.79
C SER A 8 -18.01 -0.41 -7.73
N ASN A 9 -17.96 -1.42 -8.60
CA ASN A 9 -16.85 -2.39 -8.65
C ASN A 9 -15.64 -1.78 -9.38
N PHE A 10 -15.14 -0.65 -8.88
CA PHE A 10 -14.00 0.10 -9.43
C PHE A 10 -12.74 -0.76 -9.43
N GLY A 11 -11.90 -0.60 -10.44
CA GLY A 11 -10.72 -1.42 -10.67
C GLY A 11 -11.03 -2.84 -11.16
N ASN A 12 -12.30 -3.24 -11.19
CA ASN A 12 -12.77 -4.59 -11.51
C ASN A 12 -13.78 -4.61 -12.68
N CYS A 13 -14.39 -3.47 -13.00
CA CYS A 13 -15.45 -3.33 -14.01
C CYS A 13 -15.20 -2.07 -14.84
N SER A 14 -15.09 -2.18 -16.16
CA SER A 14 -14.83 -1.02 -17.03
C SER A 14 -15.96 0.01 -16.96
N LYS A 15 -17.21 -0.44 -16.82
CA LYS A 15 -18.36 0.48 -16.62
C LYS A 15 -18.28 1.23 -15.29
N ALA A 16 -17.74 0.61 -14.24
CA ALA A 16 -17.50 1.29 -12.97
C ALA A 16 -16.42 2.36 -13.14
N ASP A 17 -15.28 1.99 -13.73
CA ASP A 17 -14.13 2.89 -13.92
C ASP A 17 -14.49 4.13 -14.74
N GLN A 18 -15.34 3.97 -15.76
CA GLN A 18 -15.84 5.06 -16.59
C GLN A 18 -16.95 5.88 -15.93
N GLY A 19 -17.44 5.44 -14.75
CA GLY A 19 -18.61 6.01 -14.10
C GLY A 19 -19.89 5.93 -14.95
N GLN A 20 -19.99 4.92 -15.82
CA GLN A 20 -21.06 4.77 -16.79
C GLN A 20 -22.40 4.50 -16.10
N ILE A 21 -23.45 5.23 -16.51
CA ILE A 21 -24.81 4.96 -16.08
C ILE A 21 -25.36 3.78 -16.88
N ILE A 22 -25.80 2.75 -16.17
CA ILE A 22 -26.37 1.52 -16.74
C ILE A 22 -27.89 1.62 -16.61
N ASN A 23 -28.58 1.63 -17.76
CA ASN A 23 -30.02 1.49 -17.83
C ASN A 23 -30.38 0.02 -17.60
N HIS A 24 -31.20 -0.24 -16.60
CA HIS A 24 -31.57 -1.60 -16.20
C HIS A 24 -33.01 -1.93 -16.63
N VAL A 25 -33.19 -3.10 -17.24
CA VAL A 25 -34.49 -3.57 -17.75
C VAL A 25 -35.32 -4.12 -16.59
N ALA A 26 -36.55 -3.62 -16.45
CA ALA A 26 -37.45 -4.04 -15.39
C ALA A 26 -37.65 -5.57 -15.41
N GLY A 27 -37.47 -6.22 -14.25
CA GLY A 27 -37.64 -7.67 -14.06
C GLY A 27 -36.35 -8.50 -14.03
N GLN A 28 -35.19 -7.92 -14.30
CA GLN A 28 -33.88 -8.59 -14.12
C GLN A 28 -33.25 -8.27 -12.75
N SER A 29 -32.24 -9.03 -12.31
CA SER A 29 -31.44 -8.71 -11.11
C SER A 29 -30.71 -7.38 -11.33
N PHE A 30 -30.74 -6.46 -10.36
CA PHE A 30 -30.17 -5.09 -10.49
C PHE A 30 -28.64 -5.10 -10.38
N GLU A 31 -28.01 -5.78 -11.34
CA GLU A 31 -26.59 -6.10 -11.39
C GLU A 31 -25.95 -5.55 -12.66
N CYS A 32 -24.65 -5.28 -12.58
CA CYS A 32 -23.86 -4.79 -13.68
C CYS A 32 -23.68 -5.91 -14.71
N PRO A 33 -24.07 -5.70 -15.98
CA PRO A 33 -23.99 -6.75 -16.99
C PRO A 33 -22.56 -7.13 -17.39
N GLU A 34 -21.55 -6.36 -16.97
CA GLU A 34 -20.13 -6.67 -17.24
C GLU A 34 -19.54 -7.61 -16.18
N CYS A 35 -19.81 -7.36 -14.90
CA CYS A 35 -19.13 -8.03 -13.79
C CYS A 35 -20.06 -8.75 -12.81
N GLY A 36 -21.37 -8.78 -13.07
CA GLY A 36 -22.39 -9.38 -12.19
C GLY A 36 -22.60 -8.63 -10.86
N PHE A 37 -21.96 -7.49 -10.68
CA PHE A 37 -21.92 -6.78 -9.40
C PHE A 37 -23.17 -5.91 -9.18
N HIS A 38 -23.75 -5.87 -7.98
CA HIS A 38 -24.97 -5.09 -7.70
C HIS A 38 -24.78 -3.60 -8.04
N LEU A 39 -25.75 -2.99 -8.75
CA LEU A 39 -25.70 -1.58 -9.13
C LEU A 39 -26.17 -0.68 -7.99
N ILE A 40 -25.56 0.50 -7.86
CA ILE A 40 -26.03 1.57 -6.96
C ILE A 40 -27.07 2.40 -7.72
N GLU A 41 -28.31 2.41 -7.25
CA GLU A 41 -29.42 3.13 -7.88
C GLU A 41 -29.17 4.65 -7.82
N ILE A 42 -29.25 5.31 -8.97
CA ILE A 42 -29.10 6.76 -9.07
C ILE A 42 -30.49 7.36 -8.98
N ASN A 43 -30.81 7.94 -7.84
CA ASN A 43 -32.01 8.76 -7.73
C ASN A 43 -31.81 10.02 -8.57
N GLN A 44 -32.55 10.15 -9.68
CA GLN A 44 -32.65 11.41 -10.42
C GLN A 44 -33.37 12.43 -9.55
N GLY A 45 -32.67 13.05 -8.61
CA GLY A 45 -33.14 14.24 -7.92
C GLY A 45 -33.27 15.37 -8.95
N ASN A 46 -34.45 16.00 -9.01
CA ASN A 46 -34.72 17.17 -9.84
C ASN A 46 -33.66 18.26 -9.62
N GLY A 47 -32.69 18.34 -10.53
CA GLY A 47 -31.59 19.29 -10.47
C GLY A 47 -32.08 20.73 -10.63
N LYS A 48 -31.97 21.54 -9.57
CA LYS A 48 -32.01 23.00 -9.67
C LYS A 48 -30.92 23.63 -8.79
N LYS A 49 -30.03 24.33 -9.51
CA LYS A 49 -29.12 25.40 -9.08
C LYS A 49 -27.94 25.00 -8.19
N TRP A 50 -26.72 25.06 -8.74
CA TRP A 50 -25.57 25.66 -8.06
C TRP A 50 -24.63 26.28 -9.09
N LEU A 51 -24.66 27.60 -9.15
CA LEU A 51 -23.78 28.49 -9.89
C LEU A 51 -23.62 29.70 -8.96
N ILE A 52 -22.40 30.23 -8.83
CA ILE A 52 -21.96 31.38 -8.00
C ILE A 52 -21.26 30.98 -6.68
N ILE A 53 -19.95 30.75 -6.73
CA ILE A 53 -18.98 31.26 -5.72
C ILE A 53 -17.66 31.55 -6.46
N GLY A 54 -17.52 32.76 -6.97
CA GLY A 54 -16.26 33.33 -7.44
C GLY A 54 -16.33 34.81 -7.14
N VAL A 55 -15.57 35.28 -6.14
CA VAL A 55 -15.20 36.69 -5.85
C VAL A 55 -14.49 36.86 -4.50
N LEU A 56 -14.45 35.86 -3.60
CA LEU A 56 -13.88 36.04 -2.24
C LEU A 56 -12.37 35.73 -2.08
N VAL A 57 -11.65 35.43 -3.15
CA VAL A 57 -10.23 35.01 -3.10
C VAL A 57 -9.23 36.17 -3.34
N VAL A 58 -9.68 37.36 -3.75
CA VAL A 58 -8.78 38.47 -4.14
C VAL A 58 -8.47 39.43 -2.98
N LEU A 59 -9.18 39.36 -1.84
CA LEU A 59 -9.01 40.34 -0.74
C LEU A 59 -8.13 39.88 0.44
N LEU A 60 -7.62 38.64 0.44
CA LEU A 60 -6.75 38.12 1.51
C LEU A 60 -5.25 38.15 1.17
N GLY A 61 -4.87 38.68 0.01
CA GLY A 61 -3.50 38.61 -0.52
C GLY A 61 -2.52 39.73 -0.12
N ALA A 62 -2.88 40.68 0.75
CA ALA A 62 -2.08 41.90 0.94
C ALA A 62 -1.52 42.16 2.35
N GLY A 63 -1.62 41.22 3.30
CA GLY A 63 -1.33 41.49 4.73
C GLY A 63 -0.12 40.81 5.38
N ALA A 64 0.55 39.85 4.73
CA ALA A 64 1.46 38.93 5.42
C ALA A 64 2.93 39.02 4.97
N LEU A 65 3.45 40.23 4.79
CA LEU A 65 4.83 40.45 4.31
C LEU A 65 5.50 41.61 5.08
N ALA A 66 5.66 41.45 6.41
CA ALA A 66 6.42 42.41 7.22
C ALA A 66 7.02 41.91 8.56
N ALA A 67 6.87 40.63 8.94
CA ALA A 67 7.25 40.17 10.30
C ALA A 67 8.25 39.01 10.37
N PHE A 68 9.09 38.79 9.34
CA PHE A 68 10.06 37.68 9.32
C PHE A 68 11.47 38.13 8.92
N LEU A 69 11.91 39.27 9.45
CA LEU A 69 13.30 39.69 9.41
C LEU A 69 13.68 40.09 10.83
N ILE A 70 14.47 39.23 11.49
CA ILE A 70 15.31 39.41 12.70
C ILE A 70 15.20 38.14 13.57
N THR A 71 16.01 37.13 13.26
CA THR A 71 16.49 36.14 14.24
C THR A 71 18.01 36.01 14.09
N PRO A 72 18.81 36.25 15.14
CA PRO A 72 20.26 36.10 15.08
C PRO A 72 20.65 34.62 14.97
N ALA A 73 21.70 34.34 14.20
CA ALA A 73 22.29 33.02 14.03
C ALA A 73 22.90 32.52 15.35
N SER A 74 22.61 31.25 15.70
CA SER A 74 23.25 30.56 16.81
C SER A 74 24.51 29.84 16.32
N ASP A 75 25.57 29.87 17.13
CA ASP A 75 26.87 29.27 16.82
C ASP A 75 26.76 27.74 16.59
N PRO A 76 27.62 27.16 15.74
CA PRO A 76 27.64 25.73 15.48
C PRO A 76 28.11 24.97 16.73
N ALA A 77 27.29 24.03 17.19
CA ALA A 77 27.67 23.10 18.24
C ALA A 77 28.85 22.20 17.80
N PRO A 78 29.78 21.86 18.71
CA PRO A 78 30.91 20.99 18.39
C PRO A 78 30.44 19.59 17.98
N ALA A 79 31.18 18.99 17.04
CA ALA A 79 30.91 17.65 16.53
C ALA A 79 30.91 16.61 17.66
N PRO A 80 29.93 15.67 17.69
CA PRO A 80 29.87 14.65 18.72
C PRO A 80 31.04 13.69 18.57
N VAL A 81 31.77 13.48 19.67
CA VAL A 81 32.76 12.42 19.80
C VAL A 81 32.03 11.09 19.69
N GLN A 82 32.35 10.28 18.67
CA GLN A 82 31.81 8.93 18.52
C GLN A 82 32.23 8.08 19.73
N ALA A 83 31.27 7.83 20.63
CA ALA A 83 31.43 6.91 21.75
C ALA A 83 31.56 5.49 21.22
N ALA A 84 32.37 4.67 21.89
CA ALA A 84 32.49 3.24 21.61
C ALA A 84 31.10 2.57 21.65
N LEU A 85 30.84 1.67 20.71
CA LEU A 85 29.57 0.94 20.63
C LEU A 85 29.28 0.26 21.97
N PRO A 86 28.09 0.46 22.56
CA PRO A 86 27.72 -0.24 23.80
C PRO A 86 27.74 -1.76 23.57
N PRO A 87 27.98 -2.56 24.61
CA PRO A 87 27.87 -4.01 24.52
C PRO A 87 26.47 -4.39 23.99
N PRO A 88 26.35 -5.48 23.21
CA PRO A 88 25.08 -5.89 22.64
C PRO A 88 24.04 -6.06 23.75
N SER A 89 22.90 -5.38 23.59
CA SER A 89 21.75 -5.53 24.48
C SER A 89 21.35 -7.01 24.58
N PRO A 90 20.93 -7.50 25.76
CA PRO A 90 20.41 -8.86 25.87
C PRO A 90 19.31 -9.10 24.84
N ILE A 91 19.40 -10.22 24.12
CA ILE A 91 18.41 -10.66 23.13
C ILE A 91 17.04 -10.67 23.82
N GLY A 92 16.02 -10.06 23.20
CA GLY A 92 14.74 -9.67 23.81
C GLY A 92 14.12 -10.67 24.81
N ASN A 93 13.46 -10.17 25.85
CA ASN A 93 13.01 -10.99 27.00
C ASN A 93 11.71 -11.79 26.72
N CYS A 94 11.18 -11.77 25.50
CA CYS A 94 9.91 -12.42 25.24
C CYS A 94 9.99 -13.96 25.34
N THR A 95 9.00 -14.53 26.05
CA THR A 95 8.79 -15.97 26.24
C THR A 95 7.56 -16.40 25.47
N LEU A 96 7.67 -17.48 24.68
CA LEU A 96 6.51 -18.07 24.01
C LEU A 96 5.54 -18.63 25.05
N LEU A 97 4.27 -18.24 24.95
CA LEU A 97 3.22 -18.76 25.80
C LEU A 97 2.89 -20.21 25.39
N PRO A 98 2.49 -21.07 26.35
CA PRO A 98 2.01 -22.40 26.01
C PRO A 98 0.83 -22.33 25.05
N VAL A 99 0.93 -23.05 23.94
CA VAL A 99 -0.12 -23.11 22.92
C VAL A 99 -1.36 -23.80 23.49
N ARG A 100 -2.53 -23.16 23.37
CA ARG A 100 -3.80 -23.81 23.73
C ARG A 100 -4.06 -24.93 22.72
N LYS A 101 -4.34 -26.15 23.21
CA LYS A 101 -4.56 -27.37 22.41
C LYS A 101 -5.73 -27.34 21.42
N THR A 102 -6.43 -26.23 21.28
CA THR A 102 -7.41 -26.09 20.21
C THR A 102 -6.66 -25.91 18.90
N ALA A 103 -6.40 -27.01 18.17
CA ALA A 103 -6.07 -26.91 16.77
C ALA A 103 -7.29 -26.29 16.08
N ALA A 104 -7.18 -25.06 15.60
CA ALA A 104 -8.17 -24.53 14.68
C ALA A 104 -7.79 -25.09 13.30
N PRO A 105 -8.42 -26.19 12.83
CA PRO A 105 -8.02 -26.79 11.57
C PRO A 105 -8.15 -25.72 10.48
N ASN A 106 -7.08 -25.54 9.71
CA ASN A 106 -7.00 -24.68 8.52
C ASN A 106 -6.62 -23.21 8.73
N TRP A 107 -6.07 -22.82 9.87
CA TRP A 107 -5.43 -21.50 10.01
C TRP A 107 -3.93 -21.58 9.70
N TYR A 108 -3.43 -20.56 9.01
CA TYR A 108 -2.00 -20.37 8.70
C TYR A 108 -1.67 -18.90 8.87
N ALA A 109 -0.48 -18.59 9.35
CA ALA A 109 -0.04 -17.22 9.54
C ALA A 109 1.31 -16.93 8.90
N ALA A 110 1.51 -15.68 8.52
CA ALA A 110 2.78 -15.11 8.13
C ALA A 110 3.05 -13.86 8.95
N ILE A 111 4.30 -13.69 9.34
CA ILE A 111 4.80 -12.47 9.96
C ILE A 111 5.81 -11.88 8.98
N GLU A 112 5.37 -10.84 8.26
CA GLU A 112 6.25 -10.07 7.39
C GLU A 112 7.15 -9.17 8.24
N ILE A 113 8.46 -9.28 8.00
CA ILE A 113 9.49 -8.42 8.55
C ILE A 113 9.91 -7.47 7.43
N GLY A 114 9.26 -6.31 7.42
CA GLY A 114 9.49 -5.22 6.48
C GLY A 114 10.62 -4.30 6.93
N GLY A 115 11.03 -3.37 6.08
CA GLY A 115 12.11 -2.45 6.45
C GLY A 115 11.75 -1.46 7.57
N ARG A 116 10.48 -1.07 7.69
CA ARG A 116 9.95 -0.14 8.71
C ARG A 116 8.78 -0.71 9.53
N GLY A 117 8.60 -2.02 9.52
CA GLY A 117 7.58 -2.60 10.38
C GLY A 117 7.41 -4.08 10.23
N ILE A 118 6.75 -4.66 11.23
CA ILE A 118 6.40 -6.07 11.31
C ILE A 118 4.90 -6.20 11.14
N LYS A 119 4.47 -7.03 10.19
CA LYS A 119 3.07 -7.12 9.74
C LYS A 119 2.59 -8.56 9.84
N PRO A 120 1.90 -8.91 10.93
CA PRO A 120 1.27 -10.20 11.10
C PRO A 120 -0.03 -10.33 10.29
N LEU A 121 -0.19 -11.45 9.58
CA LEU A 121 -1.41 -11.84 8.88
C LEU A 121 -1.72 -13.32 9.13
N ALA A 122 -2.96 -13.63 9.54
CA ALA A 122 -3.49 -14.99 9.53
C ALA A 122 -4.55 -15.15 8.42
N LEU A 123 -4.55 -16.31 7.76
CA LEU A 123 -5.53 -16.73 6.78
C LEU A 123 -6.18 -18.04 7.22
N LYS A 124 -7.51 -18.11 7.10
CA LYS A 124 -8.27 -19.35 7.24
C LYS A 124 -8.50 -19.95 5.86
N PHE A 125 -8.36 -21.26 5.73
CA PHE A 125 -8.57 -21.99 4.48
C PHE A 125 -9.75 -22.97 4.58
N ASN A 126 -10.42 -23.21 3.46
CA ASN A 126 -11.43 -24.27 3.35
C ASN A 126 -10.77 -25.64 3.10
N SER A 127 -11.59 -26.69 3.01
CA SER A 127 -11.12 -28.05 2.69
C SER A 127 -10.44 -28.19 1.32
N GLN A 128 -10.65 -27.22 0.42
CA GLN A 128 -10.06 -27.16 -0.92
C GLN A 128 -8.73 -26.37 -0.93
N LEU A 129 -8.30 -25.84 0.23
CA LEU A 129 -7.19 -24.91 0.41
C LEU A 129 -7.38 -23.58 -0.33
N GLU A 130 -8.62 -23.12 -0.45
CA GLU A 130 -8.92 -21.75 -0.85
C GLU A 130 -9.04 -20.89 0.42
N PRO A 131 -8.54 -19.65 0.41
CA PRO A 131 -8.65 -18.77 1.56
C PRO A 131 -10.12 -18.34 1.76
N GLU A 132 -10.66 -18.62 2.94
CA GLU A 132 -12.00 -18.22 3.37
C GLU A 132 -12.02 -16.87 4.06
N ASP A 133 -10.97 -16.55 4.82
CA ASP A 133 -10.97 -15.39 5.70
C ASP A 133 -9.54 -14.87 5.95
N ALA A 134 -9.41 -13.59 6.29
CA ALA A 134 -8.14 -12.92 6.49
C ALA A 134 -8.16 -11.99 7.71
N TYR A 135 -7.17 -12.15 8.58
CA TYR A 135 -7.08 -11.44 9.86
C TYR A 135 -5.69 -10.81 10.00
N PRO A 136 -5.52 -9.57 9.52
CA PRO A 136 -4.34 -8.79 9.84
C PRO A 136 -4.37 -8.38 11.32
N LEU A 137 -3.23 -8.45 12.02
CA LEU A 137 -3.07 -7.77 13.31
C LEU A 137 -2.36 -6.43 13.10
N ASP A 138 -2.34 -5.61 14.15
CA ASP A 138 -1.71 -4.29 14.10
C ASP A 138 -0.23 -4.38 13.74
N THR A 139 0.17 -3.58 12.76
CA THR A 139 1.57 -3.43 12.37
C THR A 139 2.38 -2.82 13.49
N GLN A 140 3.51 -3.45 13.83
CA GLN A 140 4.47 -2.91 14.78
C GLN A 140 5.51 -2.08 14.04
N ASN A 141 5.72 -0.82 14.48
CA ASN A 141 6.68 0.10 13.85
C ASN A 141 8.10 -0.15 14.35
N VAL A 142 8.74 -1.19 13.83
CA VAL A 142 10.13 -1.57 14.14
C VAL A 142 10.98 -1.46 12.88
N ASN A 143 12.08 -0.70 12.94
CA ASN A 143 13.03 -0.61 11.83
C ASN A 143 13.97 -1.81 11.85
N ALA A 144 13.55 -2.90 11.20
CA ALA A 144 14.32 -4.13 11.16
C ALA A 144 15.58 -4.04 10.26
N THR A 145 15.73 -2.97 9.46
CA THR A 145 16.97 -2.72 8.69
C THR A 145 18.08 -2.02 9.49
N ASP A 146 17.84 -1.69 10.76
CA ASP A 146 18.87 -1.29 11.71
C ASP A 146 19.22 -2.47 12.60
N GLN A 147 20.49 -2.89 12.58
CA GLN A 147 20.98 -4.05 13.34
C GLN A 147 20.81 -3.85 14.85
N ASN A 148 20.83 -2.59 15.32
CA ASN A 148 20.64 -2.28 16.73
C ASN A 148 19.22 -2.56 17.22
N ASN A 149 18.25 -2.67 16.31
CA ASN A 149 16.86 -2.95 16.63
C ASN A 149 16.53 -4.44 16.61
N LEU A 150 17.51 -5.34 16.43
CA LEU A 150 17.26 -6.78 16.43
C LEU A 150 16.54 -7.28 17.70
N PRO A 151 16.85 -6.80 18.93
CA PRO A 151 16.07 -7.15 20.11
C PRO A 151 14.59 -6.74 20.02
N GLU A 152 14.30 -5.56 19.49
CA GLU A 152 12.93 -5.07 19.29
C GLU A 152 12.19 -5.89 18.23
N VAL A 153 12.88 -6.30 17.15
CA VAL A 153 12.34 -7.21 16.13
C VAL A 153 11.95 -8.55 16.75
N VAL A 154 12.84 -9.11 17.59
CA VAL A 154 12.59 -10.37 18.29
C VAL A 154 11.37 -10.27 19.21
N ASP A 155 11.27 -9.20 20.00
CA ASP A 155 10.14 -9.01 20.92
C ASP A 155 8.83 -8.81 20.16
N ALA A 156 8.84 -8.04 19.07
CA ALA A 156 7.68 -7.83 18.20
C ALA A 156 7.19 -9.14 17.56
N VAL A 157 8.08 -9.91 16.95
CA VAL A 157 7.74 -11.23 16.37
C VAL A 157 7.17 -12.17 17.43
N CYS A 158 7.75 -12.18 18.62
CA CYS A 158 7.27 -13.00 19.73
C CYS A 158 5.85 -12.60 20.19
N GLN A 159 5.58 -11.28 20.29
CA GLN A 159 4.25 -10.77 20.61
C GLN A 159 3.20 -11.21 19.58
N ASP A 160 3.55 -11.16 18.29
CA ASP A 160 2.66 -11.60 17.21
C ASP A 160 2.40 -13.10 17.26
N ILE A 161 3.44 -13.92 17.49
CA ILE A 161 3.29 -15.38 17.68
C ILE A 161 2.35 -15.67 18.86
N ASN A 162 2.57 -15.01 20.00
CA ASN A 162 1.73 -15.20 21.17
C ASN A 162 0.28 -14.80 20.91
N THR A 163 0.05 -13.71 20.16
CA THR A 163 -1.28 -13.25 19.79
C THR A 163 -1.97 -14.25 18.86
N PHE A 164 -1.26 -14.81 17.87
CA PHE A 164 -1.80 -15.87 17.03
C PHE A 164 -2.14 -17.13 17.83
N HIS A 165 -1.26 -17.58 18.74
CA HIS A 165 -1.54 -18.74 19.57
C HIS A 165 -2.70 -18.52 20.55
N GLU A 166 -2.87 -17.30 21.07
CA GLU A 166 -3.99 -16.95 21.93
C GLU A 166 -5.31 -16.97 21.17
N GLN A 167 -5.33 -16.42 19.95
CA GLN A 167 -6.55 -16.28 19.15
C GLN A 167 -6.94 -17.56 18.41
N TYR A 168 -5.98 -18.28 17.86
CA TYR A 168 -6.20 -19.37 16.92
C TYR A 168 -5.69 -20.74 17.42
N GLY A 169 -4.99 -20.77 18.56
CA GLY A 169 -4.37 -21.99 19.08
C GLY A 169 -3.14 -22.39 18.28
N ASP A 170 -2.91 -23.70 18.12
CA ASP A 170 -1.75 -24.19 17.36
C ASP A 170 -1.98 -24.03 15.85
N LEU A 171 -1.09 -23.30 15.17
CA LEU A 171 -1.15 -23.03 13.73
C LEU A 171 0.26 -22.90 13.12
N PRO A 172 0.45 -23.26 11.84
CA PRO A 172 1.71 -23.00 11.15
C PRO A 172 1.96 -21.49 10.95
N ILE A 173 3.14 -21.03 11.36
CA ILE A 173 3.57 -19.63 11.21
C ILE A 173 4.83 -19.57 10.33
N TYR A 174 4.82 -18.68 9.34
CA TYR A 174 5.98 -18.40 8.48
C TYR A 174 6.57 -17.03 8.78
N LEU A 175 7.87 -16.96 9.03
CA LEU A 175 8.59 -15.68 9.12
C LEU A 175 9.10 -15.33 7.71
N ILE A 176 8.75 -14.14 7.21
CA ILE A 176 9.15 -13.71 5.87
C ILE A 176 9.80 -12.33 5.89
N ALA A 177 11.00 -12.20 5.33
CA ALA A 177 11.68 -10.93 5.19
C ALA A 177 11.42 -10.32 3.82
N SER A 178 11.02 -9.05 3.80
CA SER A 178 10.77 -8.31 2.55
C SER A 178 12.06 -8.04 1.76
N SER A 179 11.91 -7.50 0.55
CA SER A 179 13.04 -7.07 -0.28
C SER A 179 13.89 -5.95 0.31
N ALA A 180 13.49 -5.32 1.41
CA ALA A 180 14.34 -4.37 2.15
C ALA A 180 15.64 -5.00 2.68
N PHE A 181 15.70 -6.33 2.73
CA PHE A 181 16.88 -7.12 3.13
C PHE A 181 17.63 -7.72 1.94
N ASN A 182 17.26 -7.36 0.71
CA ASN A 182 18.01 -7.75 -0.47
C ASN A 182 19.20 -6.81 -0.68
N GLY A 183 20.23 -7.29 -1.39
CA GLY A 183 21.51 -6.62 -1.52
C GLY A 183 22.61 -7.30 -0.71
N ASP A 184 23.83 -7.25 -1.23
CA ASP A 184 25.01 -7.86 -0.60
C ASP A 184 25.37 -7.15 0.71
N GLU A 185 25.08 -5.85 0.81
CA GLU A 185 25.32 -5.03 1.99
C GLU A 185 24.36 -5.32 3.15
N LYS A 186 23.16 -5.85 2.85
CA LYS A 186 22.16 -6.23 3.86
C LYS A 186 22.18 -7.71 4.21
N LYS A 187 22.91 -8.52 3.43
CA LYS A 187 23.01 -9.97 3.64
C LYS A 187 23.49 -10.36 5.05
N PRO A 188 24.56 -9.76 5.63
CA PRO A 188 25.03 -10.15 6.97
C PRO A 188 23.96 -9.92 8.05
N GLN A 189 23.29 -8.77 8.00
CA GLN A 189 22.22 -8.43 8.93
C GLN A 189 21.02 -9.38 8.79
N ARG A 190 20.64 -9.71 7.54
CA ARG A 190 19.56 -10.65 7.26
C ARG A 190 19.88 -12.04 7.80
N GLU A 191 21.11 -12.52 7.62
CA GLU A 191 21.56 -13.83 8.11
C GLU A 191 21.60 -13.87 9.64
N GLU A 192 22.07 -12.80 10.29
CA GLU A 192 22.02 -12.68 11.75
C GLU A 192 20.57 -12.72 12.26
N MET A 193 19.68 -11.90 11.69
CA MET A 193 18.27 -11.87 12.06
C MET A 193 17.60 -13.24 11.85
N GLN A 194 17.86 -13.89 10.70
CA GLN A 194 17.38 -15.24 10.42
C GLN A 194 17.84 -16.23 11.48
N ASN A 195 19.14 -16.25 11.80
CA ASN A 195 19.70 -17.17 12.78
C ASN A 195 19.05 -16.99 14.16
N VAL A 196 18.94 -15.74 14.64
CA VAL A 196 18.34 -15.43 15.93
C VAL A 196 16.86 -15.83 15.98
N LEU A 197 16.07 -15.51 14.95
CA LEU A 197 14.64 -15.81 14.91
C LEU A 197 14.38 -17.33 14.78
N VAL A 198 15.14 -18.03 13.94
CA VAL A 198 15.01 -19.49 13.75
C VAL A 198 15.45 -20.24 14.99
N GLU A 199 16.57 -19.85 15.62
CA GLU A 199 17.04 -20.45 16.87
C GLU A 199 16.02 -20.25 17.98
N LYS A 200 15.45 -19.04 18.10
CA LYS A 200 14.56 -18.68 19.21
C LYS A 200 13.15 -19.24 19.07
N PHE A 201 12.58 -19.23 17.87
CA PHE A 201 11.17 -19.58 17.66
C PHE A 201 10.97 -20.93 16.98
N HIS A 202 12.02 -21.53 16.40
CA HIS A 202 11.95 -22.78 15.64
C HIS A 202 10.93 -22.73 14.48
N LEU A 203 10.72 -21.54 13.90
CA LEU A 203 9.82 -21.32 12.77
C LEU A 203 10.61 -21.22 11.46
N PRO A 204 10.02 -21.57 10.31
CA PRO A 204 10.64 -21.33 9.00
C PRO A 204 10.82 -19.83 8.75
N PHE A 205 11.97 -19.46 8.20
CA PHE A 205 12.30 -18.11 7.79
C PHE A 205 12.66 -18.08 6.30
N GLU A 206 12.04 -17.18 5.55
CA GLU A 206 12.30 -17.01 4.11
C GLU A 206 12.51 -15.54 3.75
N ALA A 207 13.58 -15.24 3.02
CA ALA A 207 13.79 -13.92 2.44
C ALA A 207 13.19 -13.89 1.03
N VAL A 208 12.21 -13.03 0.81
CA VAL A 208 11.51 -12.92 -0.46
C VAL A 208 12.21 -11.88 -1.34
N ASP A 209 12.59 -12.30 -2.56
CA ASP A 209 13.22 -11.39 -3.50
C ASP A 209 12.24 -10.33 -4.05
N VAL A 210 12.77 -9.28 -4.68
CA VAL A 210 11.96 -8.15 -5.20
C VAL A 210 10.95 -8.62 -6.25
N LYS A 211 11.38 -9.57 -7.09
CA LYS A 211 10.57 -10.12 -8.16
C LYS A 211 9.33 -10.79 -7.59
N CYS A 212 9.53 -11.63 -6.59
CA CYS A 212 8.48 -12.38 -5.93
C CYS A 212 7.58 -11.50 -5.08
N GLU A 213 8.14 -10.57 -4.32
CA GLU A 213 7.33 -9.60 -3.58
C GLU A 213 6.42 -8.82 -4.54
N THR A 214 6.96 -8.32 -5.64
CA THR A 214 6.17 -7.58 -6.66
C THR A 214 5.10 -8.46 -7.30
N HIS A 215 5.43 -9.73 -7.59
CA HIS A 215 4.50 -10.66 -8.20
C HIS A 215 3.34 -10.99 -7.24
N TYR A 216 3.67 -11.30 -5.99
CA TYR A 216 2.69 -11.53 -4.93
C TYR A 216 1.79 -10.33 -4.68
N THR A 217 2.35 -9.12 -4.66
CA THR A 217 1.56 -7.88 -4.57
C THR A 217 0.58 -7.77 -5.73
N LEU A 218 1.04 -7.97 -6.97
CA LEU A 218 0.19 -7.85 -8.16
C LEU A 218 -0.91 -8.92 -8.17
N GLU A 219 -0.58 -10.17 -7.87
CA GLU A 219 -1.56 -11.25 -7.81
C GLU A 219 -2.58 -11.04 -6.70
N SER A 220 -2.19 -10.57 -5.52
CA SER A 220 -3.15 -10.26 -4.45
C SER A 220 -4.08 -9.10 -4.82
N ILE A 221 -3.59 -8.09 -5.53
CA ILE A 221 -4.42 -7.03 -6.09
C ILE A 221 -5.44 -7.66 -7.04
N LEU A 222 -5.01 -8.46 -7.99
CA LEU A 222 -5.91 -9.00 -9.01
C LEU A 222 -6.84 -10.11 -8.48
N ALA A 223 -6.46 -10.73 -7.36
CA ALA A 223 -7.24 -11.76 -6.72
C ALA A 223 -8.60 -11.22 -6.25
N PRO A 224 -9.66 -12.04 -6.38
CA PRO A 224 -10.94 -11.70 -5.79
C PRO A 224 -10.77 -11.41 -4.29
N PRO A 225 -11.57 -10.49 -3.74
CA PRO A 225 -11.60 -10.28 -2.31
C PRO A 225 -11.98 -11.58 -1.61
N ILE A 226 -11.17 -11.97 -0.61
CA ILE A 226 -11.59 -13.01 0.33
C ILE A 226 -12.76 -12.41 1.09
N SER A 227 -13.95 -12.97 0.91
CA SER A 227 -15.14 -12.51 1.60
C SER A 227 -14.95 -12.76 3.09
N LEU A 228 -14.88 -11.70 3.91
CA LEU A 228 -14.79 -11.83 5.36
C LEU A 228 -15.98 -12.60 5.97
N LYS A 229 -17.10 -12.86 5.23
CA LYS A 229 -18.26 -13.60 5.77
C LYS A 229 -19.10 -14.51 4.87
N HIS A 230 -18.87 -14.67 3.56
CA HIS A 230 -19.74 -15.55 2.75
C HIS A 230 -19.05 -16.26 1.59
N THR A 231 -19.16 -17.59 1.63
CA THR A 231 -18.83 -18.57 0.60
C THR A 231 -19.62 -18.29 -0.68
N VAL A 232 -18.98 -17.73 -1.69
CA VAL A 232 -19.55 -17.71 -3.05
C VAL A 232 -19.16 -19.03 -3.71
N GLN A 233 -20.14 -19.87 -4.05
CA GLN A 233 -19.93 -21.02 -4.92
C GLN A 233 -19.44 -20.53 -6.29
N SER A 234 -18.14 -20.66 -6.54
CA SER A 234 -17.48 -20.15 -7.73
C SER A 234 -17.50 -21.20 -8.85
N ASN A 235 -18.33 -20.97 -9.87
CA ASN A 235 -18.28 -21.66 -11.16
C ASN A 235 -17.49 -20.79 -12.16
N GLN A 236 -16.41 -21.34 -12.74
CA GLN A 236 -15.64 -20.99 -13.98
C GLN A 236 -15.40 -19.50 -14.40
N LEU A 237 -16.30 -18.55 -14.18
CA LEU A 237 -16.14 -17.13 -14.51
C LEU A 237 -15.07 -16.42 -13.65
N THR A 238 -14.83 -16.92 -12.44
CA THR A 238 -13.84 -16.42 -11.47
C THR A 238 -12.41 -16.68 -11.90
N GLU A 239 -12.13 -17.61 -12.81
CA GLU A 239 -10.77 -17.88 -13.32
C GLU A 239 -10.39 -17.01 -14.52
N LEU A 240 -11.34 -16.70 -15.43
CA LEU A 240 -11.10 -15.92 -16.64
C LEU A 240 -11.03 -14.40 -16.40
N LEU A 241 -11.81 -13.87 -15.46
CA LEU A 241 -11.77 -12.45 -15.07
C LEU A 241 -10.40 -11.98 -14.54
N PRO A 242 -9.68 -12.76 -13.70
CA PRO A 242 -8.30 -12.47 -13.31
C PRO A 242 -7.37 -12.28 -14.51
N GLN A 243 -7.52 -13.06 -15.57
CA GLN A 243 -6.54 -13.02 -16.65
C GLN A 243 -6.64 -11.75 -17.50
N LYS A 244 -7.84 -11.40 -17.99
CA LYS A 244 -8.01 -10.13 -18.72
C LYS A 244 -7.54 -8.94 -17.88
N ARG A 245 -7.74 -8.99 -16.55
CA ARG A 245 -7.26 -7.97 -15.61
C ARG A 245 -5.74 -7.98 -15.43
N ARG A 246 -5.07 -9.13 -15.32
CA ARG A 246 -3.58 -9.24 -15.35
C ARG A 246 -3.01 -8.50 -16.55
N CYS A 247 -3.67 -8.67 -17.69
CA CYS A 247 -3.30 -8.04 -18.95
C CYS A 247 -3.62 -6.56 -19.03
N GLN A 248 -4.43 -6.04 -18.11
CA GLN A 248 -4.72 -4.62 -17.99
C GLN A 248 -3.98 -3.99 -16.80
N ALA A 249 -3.38 -4.76 -15.91
CA ALA A 249 -2.76 -4.24 -14.70
C ALA A 249 -1.28 -3.91 -14.90
N ALA A 250 -0.87 -2.78 -14.34
CA ALA A 250 0.50 -2.57 -13.90
C ALA A 250 0.48 -2.17 -12.43
N LEU A 251 1.53 -2.56 -11.74
CA LEU A 251 1.78 -2.27 -10.34
C LEU A 251 2.94 -1.28 -10.21
N LEU A 252 2.78 -0.34 -9.28
CA LEU A 252 3.87 0.39 -8.68
C LEU A 252 3.72 0.34 -7.16
N ASP A 253 4.73 -0.21 -6.49
CA ASP A 253 4.86 -0.25 -5.04
C ASP A 253 5.97 0.71 -4.59
N ILE A 254 5.59 1.71 -3.82
CA ILE A 254 6.50 2.69 -3.20
C ILE A 254 6.70 2.30 -1.74
N GLY A 255 7.71 1.46 -1.52
CA GLY A 255 8.13 1.00 -0.20
C GLY A 255 9.02 2.01 0.53
N SER A 256 9.48 1.64 1.72
CA SER A 256 10.44 2.43 2.49
C SER A 256 11.86 2.35 1.92
N GLY A 257 12.27 1.17 1.42
CA GLY A 257 13.62 0.92 0.90
C GLY A 257 13.77 1.10 -0.61
N ASN A 258 12.79 0.66 -1.38
CA ASN A 258 12.83 0.67 -2.85
C ASN A 258 11.49 1.13 -3.45
N ILE A 259 11.54 1.45 -4.74
CA ILE A 259 10.37 1.54 -5.61
C ILE A 259 10.43 0.32 -6.53
N LYS A 260 9.32 -0.40 -6.67
CA LYS A 260 9.24 -1.57 -7.54
C LYS A 260 7.93 -1.59 -8.29
N GLY A 261 7.89 -2.37 -9.36
CA GLY A 261 6.65 -2.52 -10.11
C GLY A 261 6.71 -3.70 -11.03
N GLY A 262 5.54 -4.09 -11.53
CA GLY A 262 5.40 -5.27 -12.36
C GLY A 262 4.14 -5.25 -13.21
N TYR A 263 4.16 -6.00 -14.30
CA TYR A 263 3.06 -6.08 -15.25
C TYR A 263 3.20 -7.31 -16.14
N TYR A 264 2.12 -7.67 -16.82
CA TYR A 264 2.11 -8.74 -17.82
C TYR A 264 2.13 -8.19 -19.25
N THR A 265 2.85 -8.88 -20.13
CA THR A 265 2.89 -8.67 -21.60
C THR A 265 2.48 -9.94 -22.34
N HIS A 266 2.30 -9.84 -23.66
CA HIS A 266 1.97 -10.99 -24.53
C HIS A 266 0.79 -11.80 -24.01
N CYS A 267 -0.19 -11.06 -23.51
CA CYS A 267 -1.35 -11.59 -22.86
C CYS A 267 -2.34 -12.13 -23.88
N ASP A 268 -2.54 -13.45 -23.88
CA ASP A 268 -3.66 -14.05 -24.59
C ASP A 268 -4.90 -13.91 -23.70
N LYS A 269 -5.80 -12.97 -24.03
CA LYS A 269 -6.99 -12.66 -23.22
C LYS A 269 -7.93 -13.87 -23.10
N ASP A 270 -7.76 -14.87 -23.95
CA ASP A 270 -8.64 -16.03 -24.07
C ASP A 270 -8.01 -17.33 -23.53
N LYS A 271 -6.75 -17.31 -23.06
CA LYS A 271 -6.05 -18.52 -22.60
C LYS A 271 -5.32 -18.34 -21.28
N LEU A 272 -5.80 -18.99 -20.22
CA LEU A 272 -5.12 -19.03 -18.93
C LEU A 272 -3.65 -19.48 -19.10
N PRO A 273 -2.68 -18.84 -18.42
CA PRO A 273 -1.32 -19.34 -18.42
C PRO A 273 -1.34 -20.79 -17.90
N GLU A 274 -0.79 -21.72 -18.67
CA GLU A 274 -0.77 -23.15 -18.32
C GLU A 274 -0.02 -23.42 -17.01
N LYS A 275 0.87 -22.51 -16.61
CA LYS A 275 1.54 -22.50 -15.32
C LYS A 275 1.49 -21.10 -14.72
N ALA A 276 0.94 -21.00 -13.52
CA ALA A 276 1.14 -19.82 -12.71
C ALA A 276 2.64 -19.61 -12.52
N VAL A 277 3.08 -18.36 -12.60
CA VAL A 277 4.41 -17.98 -12.13
C VAL A 277 4.51 -18.44 -10.68
N SER A 278 5.43 -19.35 -10.42
CA SER A 278 5.73 -19.76 -9.05
C SER A 278 7.07 -19.21 -8.64
N CYS A 279 7.06 -18.55 -7.51
CA CYS A 279 8.23 -17.98 -6.87
C CYS A 279 9.17 -19.04 -6.27
N SER A 280 8.69 -20.27 -6.10
CA SER A 280 9.52 -21.40 -5.66
C SER A 280 10.32 -22.04 -6.80
N SER A 281 9.94 -21.83 -8.06
CA SER A 281 10.60 -22.44 -9.21
C SER A 281 11.53 -21.45 -9.93
N GLN A 282 12.84 -21.68 -9.84
CA GLN A 282 13.85 -20.88 -10.57
C GLN A 282 13.70 -20.95 -12.11
N THR A 283 12.86 -21.85 -12.63
CA THR A 283 12.75 -22.21 -14.06
C THR A 283 11.71 -21.44 -14.87
N ALA A 284 10.92 -20.55 -14.29
CA ALA A 284 9.65 -20.13 -14.91
C ALA A 284 9.69 -18.86 -15.79
N TYR A 285 10.72 -18.59 -16.60
CA TYR A 285 10.69 -17.42 -17.52
C TYR A 285 11.50 -17.64 -18.80
N ALA A 286 11.03 -18.53 -19.66
CA ALA A 286 11.52 -18.54 -21.04
C ALA A 286 11.07 -17.25 -21.75
N LEU A 287 12.03 -16.50 -22.29
CA LEU A 287 11.76 -15.41 -23.23
C LEU A 287 10.94 -16.03 -24.38
N ASN A 288 9.74 -15.50 -24.66
CA ASN A 288 8.76 -15.92 -25.70
C ASN A 288 7.53 -16.75 -25.25
N GLU A 289 7.29 -16.94 -23.95
CA GLU A 289 6.03 -17.55 -23.48
C GLU A 289 4.88 -16.51 -23.39
N PRO A 290 3.62 -16.89 -23.71
CA PRO A 290 2.47 -16.03 -23.47
C PRO A 290 2.32 -15.69 -21.99
N ASN A 291 1.79 -14.49 -21.69
CA ASN A 291 1.65 -13.95 -20.33
C ASN A 291 3.00 -13.74 -19.60
N GLN A 292 4.02 -13.25 -20.30
CA GLN A 292 5.31 -12.94 -19.68
C GLN A 292 5.16 -11.83 -18.62
N TYR A 293 5.49 -12.15 -17.37
CA TYR A 293 5.57 -11.20 -16.27
C TYR A 293 6.91 -10.47 -16.28
N HIS A 294 6.84 -9.14 -16.21
CA HIS A 294 7.98 -8.25 -16.09
C HIS A 294 7.93 -7.58 -14.73
N TYR A 295 9.11 -7.35 -14.15
CA TYR A 295 9.26 -6.58 -12.93
C TYR A 295 10.47 -5.66 -13.07
N TYR A 296 10.50 -4.62 -12.24
CA TYR A 296 11.64 -3.73 -12.12
C TYR A 296 11.79 -3.24 -10.69
N GLU A 297 12.96 -2.70 -10.40
CA GLU A 297 13.30 -2.12 -9.12
C GLU A 297 14.12 -0.85 -9.33
N ILE A 298 13.87 0.12 -8.46
CA ILE A 298 14.74 1.26 -8.21
C ILE A 298 15.20 1.16 -6.76
N PRO A 299 16.38 0.56 -6.52
CA PRO A 299 16.87 0.32 -5.17
C PRO A 299 17.29 1.63 -4.50
N HIS A 300 17.19 1.65 -3.17
CA HIS A 300 17.55 2.78 -2.29
C HIS A 300 16.81 4.08 -2.60
N LEU A 301 15.63 4.04 -3.22
CA LEU A 301 14.81 5.24 -3.46
C LEU A 301 13.36 5.07 -2.98
N GLY A 302 13.13 4.15 -2.05
CA GLY A 302 11.90 4.18 -1.24
C GLY A 302 11.87 5.39 -0.32
N THR A 303 10.73 5.65 0.32
CA THR A 303 10.49 6.89 1.10
C THR A 303 11.54 7.18 2.16
N THR A 304 12.03 6.14 2.84
CA THR A 304 13.01 6.25 3.92
C THR A 304 14.40 6.54 3.40
N GLU A 305 14.84 5.75 2.42
CA GLU A 305 16.16 5.90 1.82
C GLU A 305 16.27 7.22 1.06
N PHE A 306 15.19 7.67 0.42
CA PHE A 306 15.11 8.97 -0.23
C PHE A 306 15.23 10.12 0.77
N ALA A 307 14.46 10.08 1.87
CA ALA A 307 14.55 11.08 2.94
C ALA A 307 15.93 11.09 3.61
N LYS A 308 16.53 9.91 3.79
CA LYS A 308 17.88 9.75 4.35
C LYS A 308 18.94 10.38 3.44
N GLN A 309 18.94 10.05 2.14
CA GLN A 309 19.86 10.65 1.17
C GLN A 309 19.71 12.18 1.08
N ALA A 310 18.48 12.69 1.20
CA ALA A 310 18.25 14.13 1.22
C ALA A 310 18.80 14.79 2.49
N LYS A 311 18.70 14.13 3.66
CA LYS A 311 19.34 14.60 4.91
C LYS A 311 20.86 14.59 4.81
N GLU A 312 21.45 13.50 4.35
CA GLU A 312 22.89 13.38 4.13
C GLU A 312 23.38 14.47 3.17
N THR A 313 22.70 14.66 2.03
CA THR A 313 23.01 15.73 1.07
C THR A 313 22.90 17.12 1.69
N ALA A 314 21.88 17.38 2.52
CA ALA A 314 21.70 18.64 3.22
C ALA A 314 22.85 18.93 4.19
N THR A 315 23.26 17.91 4.96
CA THR A 315 24.40 18.00 5.89
C THR A 315 25.72 18.20 5.15
N ASP A 316 26.02 17.36 4.16
CA ASP A 316 27.28 17.39 3.42
C ASP A 316 27.51 18.70 2.68
N LYS A 317 26.44 19.30 2.16
CA LYS A 317 26.49 20.55 1.38
C LYS A 317 26.14 21.79 2.19
N ALA A 318 25.77 21.65 3.46
CA ALA A 318 25.27 22.72 4.32
C ALA A 318 24.13 23.53 3.67
N ILE A 319 23.16 22.84 3.04
CA ILE A 319 21.98 23.45 2.40
C ILE A 319 20.68 23.01 3.11
N PRO A 320 19.57 23.77 2.97
CA PRO A 320 18.28 23.36 3.51
C PRO A 320 17.81 22.01 2.93
N PHE A 321 17.07 21.24 3.73
CA PHE A 321 16.50 19.95 3.30
C PHE A 321 15.65 20.07 2.03
N THR A 322 14.88 21.15 1.90
CA THR A 322 14.05 21.45 0.70
C THR A 322 14.87 21.67 -0.56
N GLU A 323 16.12 22.14 -0.46
CA GLU A 323 17.02 22.22 -1.61
C GLU A 323 17.66 20.86 -1.90
N ALA A 324 18.12 20.16 -0.85
CA ALA A 324 18.76 18.86 -0.96
C ALA A 324 17.82 17.81 -1.59
N ILE A 325 16.56 17.79 -1.18
CA ILE A 325 15.56 16.84 -1.71
C ILE A 325 15.33 17.04 -3.22
N GLY A 326 15.39 18.28 -3.71
CA GLY A 326 15.34 18.58 -5.14
C GLY A 326 16.56 18.04 -5.92
N GLN A 327 17.71 17.85 -5.26
CA GLN A 327 18.88 17.21 -5.87
C GLN A 327 18.72 15.70 -5.94
N VAL A 328 18.26 15.07 -4.85
CA VAL A 328 17.97 13.62 -4.82
C VAL A 328 16.87 13.26 -5.81
N ARG A 329 15.87 14.13 -5.97
CA ARG A 329 14.81 13.97 -6.98
C ARG A 329 15.34 13.81 -8.40
N ARG A 330 16.36 14.58 -8.81
CA ARG A 330 16.94 14.45 -10.16
C ARG A 330 17.52 13.06 -10.42
N ASN A 331 18.17 12.46 -9.41
CA ASN A 331 18.66 11.08 -9.50
C ASN A 331 17.50 10.07 -9.63
N LEU A 332 16.38 10.30 -8.93
CA LEU A 332 15.18 9.50 -9.09
C LEU A 332 14.58 9.64 -10.51
N ASP A 333 14.46 10.86 -11.03
CA ASP A 333 13.95 11.11 -12.39
C ASP A 333 14.79 10.39 -13.46
N ASP A 334 16.12 10.42 -13.34
CA ASP A 334 17.05 9.71 -14.22
C ASP A 334 16.85 8.19 -14.16
N LYS A 335 16.72 7.63 -12.95
CA LYS A 335 16.51 6.19 -12.76
C LYS A 335 15.13 5.75 -13.24
N LEU A 336 14.08 6.54 -13.00
CA LEU A 336 12.72 6.28 -13.52
C LEU A 336 12.73 6.27 -15.05
N SER A 337 13.37 7.26 -15.68
CA SER A 337 13.46 7.35 -17.14
C SER A 337 14.12 6.09 -17.73
N ARG A 338 15.23 5.61 -17.14
CA ARG A 338 15.88 4.37 -17.56
C ARG A 338 14.97 3.14 -17.39
N GLN A 339 14.23 3.05 -16.29
CA GLN A 339 13.29 1.94 -16.10
C GLN A 339 12.16 1.98 -17.14
N ILE A 340 11.69 3.16 -17.51
CA ILE A 340 10.68 3.33 -18.55
C ILE A 340 11.21 2.95 -19.93
N ASP A 341 12.46 3.30 -20.25
CA ASP A 341 13.09 2.89 -21.51
C ASP A 341 13.20 1.36 -21.63
N ILE A 342 13.52 0.68 -20.52
CA ILE A 342 13.60 -0.78 -20.45
C ILE A 342 12.19 -1.40 -20.43
N HIS A 343 11.22 -0.73 -19.80
CA HIS A 343 9.87 -1.20 -19.58
C HIS A 343 8.82 -0.23 -20.15
N PRO A 344 8.73 -0.08 -21.49
CA PRO A 344 7.87 0.93 -22.12
C PRO A 344 6.37 0.72 -21.86
N TYR A 345 5.95 -0.48 -21.45
CA TYR A 345 4.57 -0.76 -21.05
C TYR A 345 4.16 -0.06 -19.74
N LEU A 346 5.09 0.49 -18.98
CA LEU A 346 4.77 1.32 -17.82
C LEU A 346 4.11 2.65 -18.21
N THR A 347 4.37 3.15 -19.41
CA THR A 347 3.88 4.45 -19.90
C THR A 347 2.88 4.33 -21.05
N ASN A 348 2.72 3.14 -21.62
CA ASN A 348 1.83 2.95 -22.77
C ASN A 348 0.35 3.07 -22.40
N ASN A 349 -0.21 4.28 -22.56
CA ASN A 349 -1.64 4.56 -22.35
C ASN A 349 -2.57 3.90 -23.38
N LYS A 350 -2.02 3.28 -24.44
CA LYS A 350 -2.82 2.73 -25.56
C LYS A 350 -3.53 1.40 -25.25
N ASP A 351 -3.18 0.73 -24.16
CA ASP A 351 -3.62 -0.66 -23.89
C ASP A 351 -4.71 -0.78 -22.79
N ASP A 352 -5.45 0.30 -22.49
CA ASP A 352 -6.46 0.34 -21.41
C ASP A 352 -5.89 -0.12 -20.05
N LYS A 353 -4.62 0.16 -19.79
CA LYS A 353 -3.93 -0.33 -18.60
C LYS A 353 -4.40 0.45 -17.37
N ARG A 354 -4.78 -0.25 -16.31
CA ARG A 354 -4.95 0.29 -14.95
C ARG A 354 -3.59 0.36 -14.26
N LEU A 355 -3.31 1.44 -13.55
CA LEU A 355 -2.13 1.53 -12.68
C LEU A 355 -2.58 1.42 -11.23
N TYR A 356 -2.06 0.40 -10.54
CA TYR A 356 -2.25 0.21 -9.12
C TYR A 356 -1.04 0.77 -8.38
N LEU A 357 -1.29 1.80 -7.57
CA LEU A 357 -0.32 2.39 -6.67
C LEU A 357 -0.47 1.73 -5.30
N VAL A 358 0.62 1.21 -4.76
CA VAL A 358 0.66 0.63 -3.41
C VAL A 358 1.90 1.08 -2.64
N GLY A 359 1.97 0.67 -1.38
CA GLY A 359 3.03 1.05 -0.45
C GLY A 359 2.61 2.17 0.49
N GLY A 360 3.51 2.47 1.44
CA GLY A 360 3.23 3.38 2.55
C GLY A 360 3.03 4.83 2.11
N ALA A 361 3.73 5.28 1.05
CA ALA A 361 3.58 6.63 0.51
C ALA A 361 2.14 6.91 0.02
N VAL A 362 1.59 5.96 -0.74
CA VAL A 362 0.24 6.07 -1.31
C VAL A 362 -0.81 5.96 -0.20
N TRP A 363 -0.57 5.10 0.79
CA TRP A 363 -1.43 4.98 1.98
C TRP A 363 -1.47 6.29 2.79
N ALA A 364 -0.32 6.92 3.03
CA ALA A 364 -0.23 8.20 3.72
C ALA A 364 -1.01 9.28 2.96
N MET A 365 -0.81 9.41 1.65
CA MET A 365 -1.55 10.33 0.80
C MET A 365 -3.07 10.11 0.90
N ASN A 366 -3.53 8.88 0.66
CA ASN A 366 -4.95 8.54 0.65
C ASN A 366 -5.64 8.87 1.98
N THR A 367 -4.95 8.54 3.09
CA THR A 367 -5.46 8.75 4.46
C THR A 367 -5.49 10.23 4.82
N LEU A 368 -4.39 10.97 4.56
CA LEU A 368 -4.24 12.37 4.98
C LEU A 368 -5.12 13.33 4.17
N LEU A 369 -5.38 13.02 2.90
CA LEU A 369 -6.27 13.80 2.04
C LEU A 369 -7.74 13.36 2.14
N CYS A 370 -8.05 12.27 2.83
CA CYS A 370 -9.41 11.73 2.94
C CYS A 370 -10.08 11.49 1.57
N LEU A 371 -9.32 11.01 0.57
CA LEU A 371 -9.81 10.87 -0.81
C LEU A 371 -10.99 9.89 -0.91
N ASP A 372 -11.07 8.94 0.03
CA ASP A 372 -12.10 7.93 0.11
C ASP A 372 -12.31 7.47 1.57
N CYS A 373 -12.79 8.39 2.41
CA CYS A 373 -13.17 8.09 3.80
C CYS A 373 -14.43 7.20 4.03
N PRO A 374 -15.13 6.57 3.06
CA PRO A 374 -16.10 5.52 3.34
C PRO A 374 -15.53 4.30 4.05
N GLN A 375 -14.21 4.08 4.02
CA GLN A 375 -13.51 2.98 4.70
C GLN A 375 -13.72 2.93 6.23
N TYR A 376 -14.24 4.02 6.82
CA TYR A 376 -14.60 4.10 8.24
C TYR A 376 -16.10 3.99 8.50
N ASP A 377 -16.93 3.75 7.47
CA ASP A 377 -18.32 3.32 7.68
C ASP A 377 -18.31 1.83 7.99
N ASP A 378 -18.86 1.44 9.14
CA ASP A 378 -18.93 0.05 9.61
C ASP A 378 -19.64 -0.87 8.61
N ARG A 379 -20.48 -0.31 7.72
CA ARG A 379 -21.12 -1.02 6.61
C ARG A 379 -20.18 -1.40 5.46
N SER A 380 -19.02 -0.74 5.33
CA SER A 380 -18.03 -1.05 4.29
C SER A 380 -17.17 -2.27 4.63
N LYS A 381 -17.09 -2.67 5.91
CA LYS A 381 -16.32 -3.85 6.34
C LYS A 381 -16.88 -5.16 5.79
N THR A 382 -18.16 -5.21 5.42
CA THR A 382 -18.81 -6.39 4.86
C THR A 382 -18.97 -6.35 3.35
N ASP A 383 -18.75 -5.19 2.73
CA ASP A 383 -18.98 -4.99 1.31
C ASP A 383 -17.65 -4.81 0.59
N ASN A 384 -17.24 -5.86 -0.12
CA ASN A 384 -16.02 -5.96 -0.93
C ASN A 384 -15.85 -4.85 -2.01
N GLN A 385 -16.81 -3.92 -2.11
CA GLN A 385 -16.88 -2.81 -3.07
C GLN A 385 -15.79 -1.75 -2.88
N ASN A 386 -15.25 -1.58 -1.67
CA ASN A 386 -14.40 -0.43 -1.36
C ASN A 386 -12.90 -0.76 -1.27
N ARG A 387 -12.46 -1.93 -1.77
CA ARG A 387 -11.03 -2.32 -1.69
C ARG A 387 -10.10 -1.41 -2.50
N TYR A 388 -10.66 -0.64 -3.42
CA TYR A 388 -9.95 0.28 -4.29
C TYR A 388 -10.46 1.70 -4.15
N THR A 389 -9.53 2.62 -3.93
CA THR A 389 -9.79 4.04 -4.09
C THR A 389 -9.31 4.47 -5.46
N THR A 390 -10.18 5.11 -6.23
CA THR A 390 -9.78 5.74 -7.49
C THR A 390 -9.00 7.02 -7.19
N LEU A 391 -7.78 7.12 -7.71
CA LEU A 391 -6.93 8.28 -7.55
C LEU A 391 -6.97 9.16 -8.79
N LYS A 392 -6.71 10.45 -8.60
CA LYS A 392 -6.48 11.42 -9.68
C LYS A 392 -5.08 12.00 -9.56
N LEU A 393 -4.55 12.47 -10.69
CA LEU A 393 -3.30 13.25 -10.69
C LEU A 393 -3.40 14.52 -9.85
N SER A 394 -4.60 15.12 -9.77
CA SER A 394 -4.87 16.25 -8.89
C SER A 394 -4.67 15.90 -7.42
N ASP A 395 -4.93 14.64 -7.02
CA ASP A 395 -4.80 14.23 -5.62
C ASP A 395 -3.32 14.11 -5.23
N ILE A 396 -2.47 13.63 -6.13
CA ILE A 396 -1.02 13.58 -5.93
C ILE A 396 -0.43 15.00 -5.87
N ALA A 397 -0.85 15.88 -6.80
CA ALA A 397 -0.44 17.28 -6.80
C ALA A 397 -0.92 18.01 -5.52
N GLU A 398 -2.12 17.70 -5.06
CA GLU A 398 -2.68 18.24 -3.83
C GLU A 398 -1.91 17.78 -2.59
N PHE A 399 -1.56 16.49 -2.54
CA PHE A 399 -0.73 15.94 -1.46
C PHE A 399 0.63 16.61 -1.42
N HIS A 400 1.28 16.73 -2.58
CA HIS A 400 2.56 17.41 -2.74
C HIS A 400 2.50 18.86 -2.27
N ARG A 401 1.46 19.61 -2.69
CA ARG A 401 1.24 20.97 -2.23
C ARG A 401 1.04 21.04 -0.71
N ALA A 402 0.21 20.16 -0.15
CA ALA A 402 -0.14 20.18 1.26
C ALA A 402 1.05 19.85 2.18
N VAL A 403 1.84 18.83 1.87
CA VAL A 403 3.03 18.47 2.70
C VAL A 403 4.12 19.54 2.65
N ASN A 404 4.19 20.32 1.56
CA ASN A 404 5.18 21.39 1.38
C ASN A 404 4.70 22.75 1.90
N THR A 405 3.50 22.84 2.51
CA THR A 405 3.07 24.07 3.17
C THR A 405 3.84 24.32 4.46
N PRO A 406 4.15 25.58 4.81
CA PRO A 406 4.67 25.91 6.13
C PRO A 406 3.74 25.34 7.21
N ASN A 407 4.30 24.60 8.17
CA ASN A 407 3.62 23.88 9.26
C ASN A 407 2.96 22.54 8.94
N ASN A 408 2.96 22.05 7.69
CA ASN A 408 2.39 20.75 7.26
C ASN A 408 1.17 20.32 8.10
N ALA A 409 0.06 21.04 7.95
CA ALA A 409 -1.15 20.86 8.76
C ALA A 409 -1.85 19.50 8.55
N LEU A 410 -1.34 18.63 7.66
CA LEU A 410 -1.93 17.30 7.43
C LEU A 410 -1.89 16.42 8.68
N CYS A 411 -0.84 16.55 9.50
CA CYS A 411 -0.70 15.80 10.74
C CYS A 411 -1.26 16.52 11.97
N ASP A 412 -1.74 17.75 11.80
CA ASP A 412 -2.46 18.48 12.84
C ASP A 412 -3.94 18.11 12.75
N ILE A 413 -4.41 17.22 13.62
CA ILE A 413 -5.79 16.72 13.59
C ILE A 413 -6.82 17.84 13.76
N GLU A 414 -6.49 18.90 14.50
CA GLU A 414 -7.40 20.02 14.74
C GLU A 414 -7.46 20.95 13.52
N ASN A 415 -6.34 21.11 12.83
CA ASN A 415 -6.19 22.05 11.71
C ASN A 415 -6.09 21.39 10.32
N ASN A 416 -6.25 20.06 10.21
CA ASN A 416 -6.20 19.37 8.93
C ASN A 416 -7.40 19.83 8.06
N PRO A 417 -7.15 20.53 6.93
CA PRO A 417 -8.22 21.14 6.14
C PRO A 417 -9.14 20.10 5.50
N TYR A 418 -8.65 18.87 5.27
CA TYR A 418 -9.41 17.78 4.67
C TYR A 418 -10.33 17.08 5.68
N LEU A 419 -10.04 17.17 6.98
CA LEU A 419 -10.91 16.65 8.03
C LEU A 419 -12.14 17.56 8.26
N ALA A 420 -11.98 18.87 8.08
CA ALA A 420 -13.04 19.85 8.29
C ALA A 420 -14.12 19.83 7.18
N LEU A 421 -13.73 19.52 5.94
CA LEU A 421 -14.60 19.60 4.75
C LEU A 421 -15.75 18.57 4.71
N ASP A 422 -15.58 17.37 5.29
CA ASP A 422 -16.62 16.32 5.28
C ASP A 422 -17.67 16.52 6.40
N LEU A 423 -17.34 17.27 7.46
CA LEU A 423 -18.23 17.44 8.62
C LEU A 423 -19.35 18.45 8.40
N ASP A 424 -19.12 19.50 7.60
CA ASP A 424 -20.12 20.57 7.41
C ASP A 424 -21.23 20.20 6.42
N THR A 425 -21.01 19.24 5.51
CA THR A 425 -22.00 18.88 4.48
C THR A 425 -22.97 17.78 4.92
N LYS A 426 -22.73 17.07 6.04
CA LYS A 426 -23.52 15.90 6.50
C LYS A 426 -23.95 15.97 7.98
N LYS A 427 -24.32 17.14 8.48
CA LYS A 427 -24.67 17.43 9.89
C LYS A 427 -25.81 16.61 10.54
N THR A 428 -26.49 15.70 9.83
CA THR A 428 -27.72 15.06 10.34
C THR A 428 -27.61 13.57 10.69
N SER A 429 -26.43 12.95 10.63
CA SER A 429 -26.29 11.53 10.97
C SER A 429 -25.41 11.28 12.22
N PRO A 430 -25.89 10.52 13.23
CA PRO A 430 -25.08 10.07 14.37
C PRO A 430 -23.89 9.16 13.99
N LEU A 431 -23.84 8.66 12.75
CA LEU A 431 -22.67 7.98 12.17
C LEU A 431 -21.43 8.89 12.02
N SER A 432 -21.56 10.20 12.22
CA SER A 432 -20.46 11.16 12.08
C SER A 432 -19.40 11.06 13.18
N GLY A 433 -19.76 10.69 14.42
CA GLY A 433 -18.83 10.70 15.55
C GLY A 433 -17.80 9.56 15.50
N GLU A 434 -18.27 8.33 15.27
CA GLU A 434 -17.40 7.16 15.16
C GLU A 434 -16.51 7.23 13.93
N ARG A 435 -17.07 7.63 12.78
CA ARG A 435 -16.33 7.84 11.53
C ARG A 435 -15.22 8.89 11.70
N LYS A 436 -15.52 10.00 12.38
CA LYS A 436 -14.52 11.03 12.70
C LYS A 436 -13.40 10.46 13.57
N ARG A 437 -13.72 9.72 14.63
CA ARG A 437 -12.72 9.10 15.50
C ARG A 437 -11.83 8.10 14.75
N ALA A 438 -12.41 7.21 13.94
CA ALA A 438 -11.65 6.24 13.17
C ALA A 438 -10.73 6.92 12.13
N GLN A 439 -11.19 8.00 11.52
CA GLN A 439 -10.36 8.82 10.64
C GLN A 439 -9.21 9.51 11.39
N GLN A 440 -9.47 10.08 12.57
CA GLN A 440 -8.45 10.69 13.42
C GLN A 440 -7.41 9.65 13.86
N GLU A 441 -7.83 8.45 14.24
CA GLU A 441 -6.94 7.33 14.59
C GLU A 441 -6.05 6.95 13.41
N ALA A 442 -6.59 6.89 12.19
CA ALA A 442 -5.81 6.57 11.01
C ALA A 442 -4.81 7.67 10.62
N ILE A 443 -5.20 8.94 10.69
CA ILE A 443 -4.29 10.09 10.51
C ILE A 443 -3.18 10.00 11.57
N THR A 444 -3.53 9.76 12.82
CA THR A 444 -2.57 9.59 13.93
C THR A 444 -1.59 8.47 13.61
N LYS A 445 -2.09 7.31 13.14
CA LYS A 445 -1.26 6.16 12.76
C LYS A 445 -0.28 6.52 11.65
N VAL A 446 -0.71 7.22 10.60
CA VAL A 446 0.18 7.70 9.53
C VAL A 446 1.25 8.64 10.11
N CYS A 447 0.86 9.63 10.89
CA CYS A 447 1.77 10.64 11.42
C CYS A 447 2.74 10.12 12.49
N ASN A 448 2.41 8.99 13.14
CA ASN A 448 3.33 8.27 14.02
C ASN A 448 4.40 7.48 13.24
N ILE A 449 4.07 7.06 12.02
CA ILE A 449 4.98 6.27 11.16
C ILE A 449 5.83 7.19 10.26
N PHE A 450 5.26 8.28 9.75
CA PHE A 450 5.89 9.20 8.82
C PHE A 450 6.20 10.54 9.49
N LYS A 451 7.47 10.91 9.51
CA LYS A 451 7.89 12.24 9.95
C LYS A 451 7.37 13.30 8.98
N PRO A 452 6.56 14.29 9.43
CA PRO A 452 5.88 15.21 8.51
C PRO A 452 6.81 16.09 7.68
N ASP A 453 7.95 16.47 8.25
CA ASP A 453 8.94 17.37 7.65
C ASP A 453 9.90 16.67 6.67
N THR A 454 9.94 15.35 6.68
CA THR A 454 10.98 14.58 5.99
C THR A 454 10.40 13.40 5.22
N ASP A 455 9.77 12.43 5.89
CA ASP A 455 9.24 11.24 5.23
C ASP A 455 8.02 11.55 4.35
N LEU A 456 7.11 12.43 4.80
CA LEU A 456 5.94 12.83 3.99
C LEU A 456 6.35 13.67 2.78
N VAL A 457 7.34 14.55 2.94
CA VAL A 457 7.89 15.33 1.83
C VAL A 457 8.55 14.39 0.81
N ALA A 458 9.37 13.44 1.26
CA ALA A 458 9.94 12.40 0.40
C ALA A 458 8.87 11.58 -0.34
N ALA A 459 7.83 11.14 0.37
CA ALA A 459 6.72 10.40 -0.22
C ALA A 459 6.04 11.21 -1.35
N ALA A 460 5.77 12.50 -1.11
CA ALA A 460 5.17 13.36 -2.12
C ALA A 460 6.08 13.60 -3.33
N GLU A 461 7.38 13.84 -3.11
CA GLU A 461 8.36 14.01 -4.20
C GLU A 461 8.46 12.74 -5.05
N ILE A 462 8.50 11.56 -4.43
CA ILE A 462 8.53 10.27 -5.14
C ILE A 462 7.25 10.07 -5.97
N LEU A 463 6.08 10.31 -5.38
CA LEU A 463 4.80 10.18 -6.09
C LEU A 463 4.75 11.12 -7.29
N GLN A 464 5.13 12.39 -7.11
CA GLN A 464 5.14 13.38 -8.18
C GLN A 464 6.16 13.03 -9.29
N ALA A 465 7.38 12.62 -8.91
CA ALA A 465 8.41 12.18 -9.86
C ALA A 465 7.93 10.96 -10.66
N THR A 466 7.31 9.99 -9.99
CA THR A 466 6.80 8.78 -10.64
C THR A 466 5.73 9.11 -11.67
N VAL A 467 4.68 9.86 -11.31
CA VAL A 467 3.59 10.14 -12.26
C VAL A 467 4.04 11.00 -13.44
N ASN A 468 5.00 11.92 -13.20
CA ASN A 468 5.60 12.72 -14.24
C ASN A 468 6.47 11.87 -15.17
N GLY A 469 7.39 11.08 -14.60
CA GLY A 469 8.30 10.22 -15.35
C GLY A 469 7.53 9.21 -16.20
N MET A 470 6.48 8.61 -15.65
CA MET A 470 5.63 7.64 -16.35
C MET A 470 4.67 8.26 -17.38
N HIS A 471 4.68 9.58 -17.57
CA HIS A 471 3.80 10.30 -18.48
C HIS A 471 2.31 9.93 -18.30
N ILE A 472 1.88 9.83 -17.03
CA ILE A 472 0.47 9.57 -16.74
C ILE A 472 -0.29 10.85 -17.06
N ASP A 473 -1.04 10.85 -18.15
CA ASP A 473 -1.70 12.02 -18.75
C ASP A 473 -3.17 12.20 -18.30
N GLY A 474 -3.59 11.41 -17.30
CA GLY A 474 -4.93 11.43 -16.74
C GLY A 474 -5.94 10.58 -17.52
N GLN A 475 -5.57 10.00 -18.67
CA GLN A 475 -6.44 9.03 -19.36
C GLN A 475 -6.37 7.65 -18.70
N ARG A 476 -5.25 7.36 -18.05
CA ARG A 476 -5.01 6.09 -17.38
C ARG A 476 -5.70 6.03 -16.00
N PRO A 477 -6.59 5.04 -15.75
CA PRO A 477 -7.17 4.86 -14.43
C PRO A 477 -6.10 4.52 -13.38
N LEU A 478 -6.10 5.29 -12.29
CA LEU A 478 -5.20 5.13 -11.14
C LEU A 478 -6.01 4.58 -9.96
N PHE A 479 -5.48 3.55 -9.31
CA PHE A 479 -6.13 2.95 -8.15
C PHE A 479 -5.14 2.78 -7.00
N PHE A 480 -5.62 2.98 -5.79
CA PHE A 480 -4.96 2.60 -4.56
C PHE A 480 -5.71 1.41 -3.95
N MET A 481 -4.99 0.37 -3.53
CA MET A 481 -5.59 -0.73 -2.77
C MET A 481 -5.49 -0.43 -1.27
N GLN A 482 -6.61 -0.40 -0.56
CA GLN A 482 -6.65 -0.01 0.85
C GLN A 482 -5.92 -1.02 1.76
N ASP A 483 -6.09 -2.31 1.52
CA ASP A 483 -5.42 -3.39 2.28
C ASP A 483 -4.03 -3.72 1.72
N ASN A 484 -3.36 -2.76 1.08
CA ASN A 484 -2.12 -3.04 0.36
C ASN A 484 -1.00 -3.58 1.27
N LEU A 485 -1.05 -3.25 2.56
CA LEU A 485 0.04 -3.50 3.50
C LEU A 485 0.35 -4.98 3.66
N TYR A 486 -0.67 -5.84 3.47
CA TYR A 486 -0.62 -7.29 3.64
C TYR A 486 -0.76 -8.05 2.31
N THR A 487 -0.73 -7.35 1.17
CA THR A 487 -1.03 -7.97 -0.13
C THR A 487 -0.06 -9.09 -0.50
N TRP A 488 1.24 -8.83 -0.41
CA TRP A 488 2.20 -9.83 -0.83
C TRP A 488 2.33 -10.99 0.17
N SER A 489 2.25 -10.72 1.48
CA SER A 489 2.27 -11.75 2.52
C SER A 489 1.03 -12.65 2.45
N ARG A 490 -0.13 -12.09 2.08
CA ARG A 490 -1.34 -12.86 1.76
C ARG A 490 -1.11 -13.82 0.59
N GLN A 491 -0.61 -13.32 -0.55
CA GLN A 491 -0.41 -14.19 -1.71
C GLN A 491 0.70 -15.22 -1.46
N TYR A 492 1.75 -14.85 -0.74
CA TYR A 492 2.79 -15.77 -0.28
C TYR A 492 2.18 -16.95 0.50
N LEU A 493 1.31 -16.67 1.48
CA LEU A 493 0.65 -17.73 2.25
C LEU A 493 -0.23 -18.62 1.37
N ILE A 494 -0.99 -18.03 0.45
CA ILE A 494 -1.81 -18.81 -0.50
C ILE A 494 -0.92 -19.75 -1.31
N GLU A 495 0.20 -19.27 -1.85
CA GLU A 495 1.16 -20.12 -2.59
C GLU A 495 1.73 -21.23 -1.71
N LYS A 496 2.22 -20.91 -0.49
CA LYS A 496 2.82 -21.92 0.41
C LYS A 496 1.84 -23.00 0.82
N VAL A 497 0.62 -22.64 1.19
CA VAL A 497 -0.40 -23.61 1.63
C VAL A 497 -0.85 -24.50 0.47
N THR A 498 -0.98 -23.94 -0.75
CA THR A 498 -1.43 -24.69 -1.92
C THR A 498 -0.35 -25.59 -2.53
N GLN A 499 0.93 -25.22 -2.42
CA GLN A 499 2.08 -26.04 -2.84
C GLN A 499 2.35 -27.24 -1.94
N GLY A 500 1.94 -27.17 -0.66
CA GLY A 500 2.06 -28.29 0.29
C GLY A 500 1.11 -29.46 0.02
N LYS A 501 0.32 -29.43 -1.06
CA LYS A 501 -0.55 -30.55 -1.46
C LYS A 501 0.34 -31.71 -1.98
N PRO A 502 0.27 -32.91 -1.38
CA PRO A 502 0.96 -34.09 -1.89
C PRO A 502 0.44 -34.54 -3.26
#